data_AF-A0A960VYR3-F1
#
_entry.id   AF-A0A960VYR3-F1
#
_cell.length_a   1.000
_cell.length_b   1.000
_cell.length_c   1.000
_cell.angle_alpha   90.00
_cell.angle_beta   90.00
_cell.angle_gamma   90.00
#
_symmetry.space_group_name_H-M   'P 1'
#
loop_
_entity.id
_entity.type
_entity.pdbx_description
1 polymer ?
#
loop_
_entity_poly.entity_id
_entity_poly.type
_entity_poly.pdbx_seq_one_letter_code
_entity_poly.pdbx_strand_id
1 'polypeptide(L)'
;MRKICNHINVFIFTLYISICISCTCGSKLQYKDVKNDLDKSHAYLKERIKSSYSIPGSSGTKDEAVTRYLQELSKGKTWRNNPYIYSEDEFVNIFLPNSLGNNTMIDHNPLGPHMDMVLFRRSVGEDKIRSVIGGKDFQVLQISWSKNIRKRNALTGYKPYSVVVLVDGQKREIDEIKQVSEHQGKFKVSVIAP
;
A
#
# COMPACT_ATOMS: atom_id res chain seq x y z
N MET A 1 50.59 -58.26 1.35
CA MET A 1 49.16 -58.59 1.46
C MET A 1 48.50 -57.65 2.49
N ARG A 2 47.40 -57.01 2.08
CA ARG A 2 46.31 -56.43 2.91
C ARG A 2 46.53 -55.14 3.72
N LYS A 3 46.04 -54.05 3.09
CA LYS A 3 45.01 -53.11 3.58
C LYS A 3 45.30 -52.31 4.87
N ILE A 4 46.03 -51.21 4.72
CA ILE A 4 45.90 -50.03 5.58
C ILE A 4 45.47 -48.86 4.69
N CYS A 5 44.23 -48.89 4.22
CA CYS A 5 43.61 -47.77 3.51
C CYS A 5 42.10 -48.00 3.56
N ASN A 6 41.44 -47.61 4.67
CA ASN A 6 39.98 -47.40 4.72
C ASN A 6 39.38 -46.90 6.04
N HIS A 7 40.14 -46.40 7.03
CA HIS A 7 39.54 -45.93 8.29
C HIS A 7 39.49 -44.41 8.52
N ILE A 8 40.08 -43.60 7.64
CA ILE A 8 40.03 -42.13 7.80
C ILE A 8 38.80 -41.50 7.11
N ASN A 9 38.21 -42.16 6.11
CA ASN A 9 37.04 -41.63 5.38
C ASN A 9 35.67 -41.88 6.02
N VAL A 10 35.57 -42.72 7.07
CA VAL A 10 34.27 -43.03 7.70
C VAL A 10 33.92 -42.06 8.83
N PHE A 11 34.92 -41.42 9.45
CA PHE A 11 34.70 -40.48 10.56
C PHE A 11 34.35 -39.05 10.10
N ILE A 12 34.69 -38.67 8.88
CA ILE A 12 34.38 -37.34 8.34
C ILE A 12 32.94 -37.28 7.77
N PHE A 13 32.37 -38.42 7.37
CA PHE A 13 30.99 -38.49 6.87
C PHE A 13 29.92 -38.50 7.97
N THR A 14 30.27 -38.90 9.19
CA THR A 14 29.32 -38.94 10.32
C THR A 14 29.20 -37.58 11.04
N LEU A 15 30.17 -36.68 10.87
CA LEU A 15 30.10 -35.33 11.46
C LEU A 15 29.23 -34.36 10.64
N TYR A 16 29.07 -34.58 9.33
CA TYR A 16 28.23 -33.74 8.47
C TYR A 16 26.72 -33.99 8.62
N ILE A 17 26.31 -35.17 9.10
CA ILE A 17 24.88 -35.51 9.25
C ILE A 17 24.27 -34.94 10.55
N SER A 18 25.09 -34.62 11.57
CA SER A 18 24.58 -34.06 12.82
C SER A 18 24.29 -32.56 12.80
N ILE A 19 24.69 -31.82 11.75
CA ILE A 19 24.45 -30.37 11.67
C ILE A 19 23.10 -30.03 11.02
N CYS A 20 22.39 -31.00 10.44
CA CYS A 20 21.11 -30.74 9.75
C CYS A 20 19.86 -30.85 10.64
N ILE A 21 19.95 -31.28 11.90
CA ILE A 21 18.75 -31.55 12.73
C ILE A 21 18.36 -30.37 13.62
N SER A 22 19.23 -29.38 13.84
CA SER A 22 18.94 -28.21 14.70
C SER A 22 18.16 -27.07 14.01
N CYS A 23 17.90 -27.14 12.71
CA CYS A 23 17.36 -25.98 11.97
C CYS A 23 15.82 -25.96 11.79
N THR A 24 15.06 -26.89 12.36
CA THR A 24 13.59 -26.97 12.16
C THR A 24 12.75 -26.38 13.31
N CYS A 25 13.36 -25.96 14.41
CA CYS A 25 12.63 -25.40 15.56
C CYS A 25 12.34 -23.90 15.40
N GLY A 26 13.31 -23.12 14.89
CA GLY A 26 13.17 -21.66 14.72
C GLY A 26 12.15 -21.25 13.64
N SER A 27 12.06 -22.00 12.54
CA SER A 27 11.13 -21.69 11.44
C SER A 27 9.66 -21.92 11.81
N LYS A 28 9.38 -22.94 12.65
CA LYS A 28 8.02 -23.22 13.14
C LYS A 28 7.54 -22.19 14.16
N LEU A 29 8.44 -21.64 14.98
CA LEU A 29 8.12 -20.58 15.93
C LEU A 29 7.83 -19.26 15.19
N GLN A 30 8.73 -18.84 14.30
CA GLN A 30 8.54 -17.63 13.49
C GLN A 30 7.27 -17.67 12.63
N TYR A 31 6.94 -18.81 12.02
CA TYR A 31 5.69 -18.95 11.25
C TYR A 31 4.44 -18.80 12.13
N LYS A 32 4.45 -19.37 13.33
CA LYS A 32 3.33 -19.23 14.28
C LYS A 32 3.15 -17.79 14.74
N ASP A 33 4.26 -17.08 14.97
CA ASP A 33 4.23 -15.67 15.40
C ASP A 33 3.67 -14.77 14.29
N VAL A 34 4.14 -14.93 13.05
CA VAL A 34 3.63 -14.19 11.88
C VAL A 34 2.14 -14.47 11.65
N LYS A 35 1.71 -15.73 11.77
CA LYS A 35 0.30 -16.09 11.63
C LYS A 35 -0.57 -15.45 12.72
N ASN A 36 -0.11 -15.48 13.97
CA ASN A 36 -0.83 -14.87 15.09
C ASN A 36 -0.98 -13.35 14.89
N ASP A 37 0.06 -12.67 14.43
CA ASP A 37 0.00 -11.24 14.16
C ASP A 37 -0.90 -10.89 12.97
N LEU A 38 -0.94 -11.75 11.95
CA LEU A 38 -1.89 -11.64 10.85
C LEU A 38 -3.33 -11.79 11.35
N ASP A 39 -3.62 -12.82 12.15
CA ASP A 39 -4.95 -13.08 12.71
C ASP A 39 -5.43 -11.92 13.60
N LYS A 40 -4.56 -11.39 14.47
CA LYS A 40 -4.83 -10.19 15.27
C LYS A 40 -5.11 -8.96 14.41
N SER A 41 -4.31 -8.75 13.36
CA SER A 41 -4.50 -7.64 12.41
C SER A 41 -5.85 -7.75 11.70
N HIS A 42 -6.23 -8.95 11.27
CA HIS A 42 -7.52 -9.20 10.62
C HIS A 42 -8.68 -8.96 11.59
N ALA A 43 -8.59 -9.43 12.83
CA ALA A 43 -9.61 -9.17 13.86
C ALA A 43 -9.76 -7.66 14.12
N TYR A 44 -8.64 -6.96 14.33
CA TYR A 44 -8.60 -5.51 14.52
C TYR A 44 -9.26 -4.74 13.38
N LEU A 45 -9.01 -5.13 12.13
CA LEU A 45 -9.60 -4.48 10.96
C LEU A 45 -11.09 -4.82 10.79
N LYS A 46 -11.50 -6.07 11.07
CA LYS A 46 -12.92 -6.49 10.98
C LYS A 46 -13.82 -5.69 11.92
N GLU A 47 -13.35 -5.41 13.14
CA GLU A 47 -14.09 -4.60 14.14
C GLU A 47 -14.34 -3.16 13.67
N ARG A 48 -13.58 -2.68 12.69
CA ARG A 48 -13.69 -1.30 12.15
C ARG A 48 -14.58 -1.19 10.93
N ILE A 49 -15.13 -2.31 10.43
CA ILE A 49 -16.07 -2.29 9.31
C ILE A 49 -17.38 -1.64 9.78
N LYS A 50 -17.70 -0.50 9.20
CA LYS A 50 -18.93 0.26 9.38
C LYS A 50 -19.65 0.45 8.04
N SER A 51 -20.96 0.66 8.11
CA SER A 51 -21.81 0.99 6.95
C SER A 51 -21.66 2.44 6.49
N SER A 52 -21.20 3.34 7.38
CA SER A 52 -21.00 4.76 7.08
C SER A 52 -19.77 5.34 7.78
N TYR A 53 -19.12 6.29 7.12
CA TYR A 53 -17.93 6.99 7.60
C TYR A 53 -18.03 8.49 7.32
N SER A 54 -17.50 9.30 8.25
CA SER A 54 -17.19 10.70 7.98
C SER A 54 -15.83 10.79 7.29
N ILE A 55 -15.79 11.38 6.09
CA ILE A 55 -14.56 11.59 5.32
C ILE A 55 -14.30 13.09 5.21
N PRO A 56 -13.58 13.71 6.17
CA PRO A 56 -13.23 15.11 6.11
C PRO A 56 -12.31 15.41 4.91
N GLY A 57 -12.33 16.64 4.41
CA GLY A 57 -11.51 17.01 3.24
C GLY A 57 -11.88 16.24 1.98
N SER A 58 -13.15 15.87 1.82
CA SER A 58 -13.68 15.23 0.61
C SER A 58 -14.14 16.24 -0.44
N SER A 59 -14.23 15.76 -1.68
CA SER A 59 -14.70 16.48 -2.86
C SER A 59 -16.04 15.93 -3.33
N GLY A 60 -16.76 16.69 -4.17
CA GLY A 60 -18.04 16.28 -4.74
C GLY A 60 -17.90 15.35 -5.95
N THR A 61 -16.72 15.31 -6.58
CA THR A 61 -16.43 14.39 -7.68
C THR A 61 -15.03 13.78 -7.54
N LYS A 62 -14.81 12.65 -8.24
CA LYS A 62 -13.49 12.00 -8.31
C LYS A 62 -12.43 12.87 -8.99
N ASP A 63 -12.80 13.68 -9.98
CA ASP A 63 -11.90 14.58 -10.69
C ASP A 63 -11.48 15.74 -9.77
N GLU A 64 -12.45 16.31 -9.04
CA GLU A 64 -12.18 17.35 -8.06
C GLU A 64 -11.29 16.83 -6.92
N ALA A 65 -11.47 15.59 -6.47
CA ALA A 65 -10.59 14.98 -5.47
C ALA A 65 -9.12 14.94 -5.91
N VAL A 66 -8.87 14.54 -7.17
CA VAL A 66 -7.52 14.54 -7.76
C VAL A 66 -6.97 15.96 -7.86
N THR A 67 -7.74 16.88 -8.43
CA THR A 67 -7.29 18.27 -8.65
C THR A 67 -6.94 18.96 -7.32
N ARG A 68 -7.80 18.86 -6.30
CA ARG A 68 -7.55 19.48 -4.99
C ARG A 68 -6.34 18.85 -4.28
N TYR A 69 -6.16 17.54 -4.39
CA TYR A 69 -4.97 16.86 -3.87
C TYR A 69 -3.69 17.39 -4.51
N LEU A 70 -3.63 17.47 -5.84
CA LEU A 70 -2.47 17.96 -6.58
C LEU A 70 -2.19 19.45 -6.27
N GLN A 71 -3.23 20.28 -6.14
CA GLN A 71 -3.09 21.69 -5.78
C GLN A 71 -2.45 21.91 -4.41
N GLU A 72 -2.82 21.11 -3.42
CA GLU A 72 -2.18 21.21 -2.10
C GLU A 72 -0.76 20.65 -2.11
N LEU A 73 -0.51 19.63 -2.93
CA LEU A 73 0.82 19.06 -3.10
C LEU A 73 1.78 20.02 -3.81
N SER A 74 1.33 20.77 -4.81
CA SER A 74 2.16 21.79 -5.48
C SER A 74 2.57 22.92 -4.52
N LYS A 75 1.72 23.24 -3.54
CA LYS A 75 1.99 24.20 -2.45
C LYS A 75 2.92 23.65 -1.36
N GLY A 76 3.46 22.44 -1.54
CA GLY A 76 4.43 21.84 -0.63
C GLY A 76 3.82 21.06 0.54
N LYS A 77 2.49 20.90 0.60
CA LYS A 77 1.90 19.93 1.55
C LYS A 77 2.29 18.52 1.15
N THR A 78 2.36 17.63 2.13
CA THR A 78 2.62 16.21 1.96
C THR A 78 1.40 15.40 2.32
N TRP A 79 1.38 14.10 2.05
CA TRP A 79 0.30 13.21 2.44
C TRP A 79 0.01 13.23 3.95
N ARG A 80 0.97 13.65 4.78
CA ARG A 80 0.78 13.78 6.24
C ARG A 80 -0.13 14.95 6.63
N ASN A 81 -0.16 16.02 5.82
CA ASN A 81 -0.91 17.25 6.13
C ASN A 81 -1.80 17.75 4.98
N ASN A 82 -1.89 17.01 3.88
CA ASN A 82 -2.79 17.30 2.77
C ASN A 82 -4.19 16.73 3.09
N PRO A 83 -5.23 17.58 3.23
CA PRO A 83 -6.56 17.14 3.65
C PRO A 83 -7.30 16.33 2.59
N TYR A 84 -6.84 16.31 1.33
CA TYR A 84 -7.51 15.68 0.19
C TYR A 84 -7.02 14.26 -0.12
N ILE A 85 -6.14 13.71 0.72
CA ILE A 85 -5.73 12.31 0.71
C ILE A 85 -6.03 11.67 2.07
N TYR A 86 -6.33 10.37 2.09
CA TYR A 86 -6.52 9.62 3.32
C TYR A 86 -5.29 9.74 4.22
N SER A 87 -5.50 10.27 5.43
CA SER A 87 -4.52 10.20 6.51
C SER A 87 -4.21 8.75 6.87
N GLU A 88 -3.17 8.52 7.68
CA GLU A 88 -2.90 7.19 8.24
C GLU A 88 -4.11 6.62 8.97
N ASP A 89 -4.78 7.44 9.78
CA ASP A 89 -5.96 7.04 10.54
C ASP A 89 -7.12 6.66 9.62
N GLU A 90 -7.43 7.49 8.62
CA GLU A 90 -8.47 7.17 7.63
C GLU A 90 -8.13 5.92 6.83
N PHE A 91 -6.84 5.72 6.51
CA PHE A 91 -6.40 4.53 5.80
C PHE A 91 -6.62 3.27 6.64
N VAL A 92 -6.28 3.29 7.93
CA VAL A 92 -6.42 2.15 8.85
C VAL A 92 -7.86 1.91 9.30
N ASN A 93 -8.64 2.96 9.53
CA ASN A 93 -10.00 2.84 10.08
C ASN A 93 -11.10 2.83 9.01
N ILE A 94 -10.79 3.23 7.77
CA ILE A 94 -11.76 3.28 6.66
C ILE A 94 -11.27 2.42 5.50
N PHE A 95 -10.09 2.67 4.94
CA PHE A 95 -9.68 1.99 3.70
C PHE A 95 -9.40 0.50 3.87
N LEU A 96 -8.54 0.12 4.84
CA LEU A 96 -8.11 -1.25 5.05
C LEU A 96 -9.25 -2.19 5.48
N PRO A 97 -10.14 -1.82 6.42
CA PRO A 97 -11.29 -2.64 6.80
C PRO A 97 -12.18 -3.00 5.61
N ASN A 98 -12.42 -2.03 4.72
CA ASN A 98 -13.23 -2.25 3.52
C ASN A 98 -12.45 -2.98 2.40
N SER A 99 -11.13 -3.12 2.52
CA SER A 99 -10.28 -3.81 1.53
C SER A 99 -9.95 -5.25 1.91
N LEU A 100 -10.17 -5.63 3.17
CA LEU A 100 -9.97 -7.00 3.65
C LEU A 100 -10.86 -8.00 2.89
N GLY A 101 -10.32 -9.19 2.60
CA GLY A 101 -10.98 -10.26 1.84
C GLY A 101 -11.00 -10.06 0.32
N ASN A 102 -10.36 -9.01 -0.21
CA ASN A 102 -10.35 -8.70 -1.65
C ASN A 102 -9.03 -9.08 -2.33
N ASN A 103 -8.29 -10.05 -1.75
CA ASN A 103 -6.98 -10.51 -2.21
C ASN A 103 -5.96 -9.36 -2.40
N THR A 104 -5.96 -8.43 -1.44
CA THR A 104 -5.02 -7.31 -1.38
C THR A 104 -3.86 -7.64 -0.44
N MET A 105 -2.85 -6.77 -0.37
CA MET A 105 -1.66 -7.07 0.45
C MET A 105 -1.96 -7.21 1.95
N ILE A 106 -3.03 -6.58 2.47
CA ILE A 106 -3.41 -6.72 3.89
C ILE A 106 -4.00 -8.10 4.21
N ASP A 107 -4.42 -8.86 3.21
CA ASP A 107 -4.89 -10.24 3.39
C ASP A 107 -3.75 -11.21 3.72
N HIS A 108 -2.52 -10.83 3.36
CA HIS A 108 -1.33 -11.69 3.43
C HIS A 108 -0.23 -11.15 4.35
N ASN A 109 -0.38 -9.94 4.88
CA ASN A 109 0.64 -9.28 5.70
C ASN A 109 0.02 -8.71 6.99
N PRO A 110 0.69 -8.84 8.14
CA PRO A 110 0.28 -8.14 9.36
C PRO A 110 0.25 -6.61 9.16
N LEU A 111 -0.59 -5.92 9.93
CA LEU A 111 -0.89 -4.50 9.75
C LEU A 111 0.36 -3.60 9.81
N GLY A 112 1.26 -3.82 10.78
CA GLY A 112 2.48 -3.02 10.93
C GLY A 112 3.37 -3.04 9.67
N PRO A 113 3.90 -4.21 9.28
CA PRO A 113 4.69 -4.35 8.05
C PRO A 113 3.96 -3.87 6.78
N HIS A 114 2.63 -4.08 6.71
CA HIS A 114 1.82 -3.56 5.62
C HIS A 114 1.86 -2.04 5.56
N MET A 115 1.66 -1.37 6.71
CA MET A 115 1.68 0.09 6.81
C MET A 115 3.06 0.65 6.47
N ASP A 116 4.14 0.07 6.98
CA ASP A 116 5.52 0.52 6.67
C ASP A 116 5.76 0.58 5.16
N MET A 117 5.37 -0.48 4.46
CA MET A 117 5.47 -0.55 3.00
C MET A 117 4.54 0.46 2.30
N VAL A 118 3.30 0.62 2.76
CA VAL A 118 2.35 1.59 2.18
C VAL A 118 2.90 3.01 2.32
N LEU A 119 3.42 3.37 3.49
CA LEU A 119 3.94 4.70 3.78
C LEU A 119 5.20 5.00 2.97
N PHE A 120 6.09 4.01 2.82
CA PHE A 120 7.24 4.12 1.94
C PHE A 120 6.81 4.37 0.49
N ARG A 121 5.93 3.52 -0.07
CA ARG A 121 5.44 3.65 -1.44
C ARG A 121 4.69 4.97 -1.68
N ARG A 122 3.91 5.42 -0.69
CA ARG A 122 3.21 6.69 -0.73
C ARG A 122 4.20 7.85 -0.84
N SER A 123 5.26 7.83 -0.04
CA SER A 123 6.30 8.87 -0.06
C SER A 123 7.01 8.91 -1.41
N VAL A 124 7.44 7.76 -1.93
CA VAL A 124 8.09 7.67 -3.26
C VAL A 124 7.15 8.15 -4.38
N GLY A 125 5.87 7.75 -4.35
CA GLY A 125 4.90 8.20 -5.34
C GLY A 125 4.66 9.71 -5.26
N GLU A 126 4.59 10.27 -4.05
CA GLU A 126 4.46 11.71 -3.86
C GLU A 126 5.67 12.49 -4.35
N ASP A 127 6.89 12.02 -4.08
CA ASP A 127 8.12 12.65 -4.56
C ASP A 127 8.15 12.73 -6.10
N LYS A 128 7.72 11.66 -6.78
CA LYS A 128 7.56 11.66 -8.24
C LYS A 128 6.57 12.73 -8.70
N ILE A 129 5.38 12.81 -8.09
CA ILE A 129 4.39 13.85 -8.43
C ILE A 129 4.98 15.25 -8.21
N ARG A 130 5.65 15.47 -7.08
CA ARG A 130 6.28 16.75 -6.74
C ARG A 130 7.39 17.13 -7.71
N SER A 131 8.12 16.16 -8.27
CA SER A 131 9.11 16.44 -9.31
C SER A 131 8.48 17.04 -10.58
N VAL A 132 7.18 16.81 -10.79
CA VAL A 132 6.41 17.35 -11.92
C VAL A 132 5.79 18.71 -11.59
N ILE A 133 5.11 18.84 -10.45
CA ILE A 133 4.27 20.02 -10.13
C ILE A 133 4.72 20.85 -8.92
N GLY A 134 5.74 20.43 -8.18
CA GLY A 134 6.13 21.05 -6.91
C GLY A 134 6.62 22.48 -7.10
N GLY A 135 5.98 23.44 -6.42
CA GLY A 135 6.30 24.87 -6.51
C GLY A 135 5.99 25.51 -7.87
N LYS A 136 5.24 24.82 -8.73
CA LYS A 136 4.90 25.28 -10.09
C LYS A 136 3.41 25.48 -10.24
N ASP A 137 3.04 26.45 -11.06
CA ASP A 137 1.68 26.56 -11.56
C ASP A 137 1.42 25.45 -12.58
N PHE A 138 0.24 24.85 -12.49
CA PHE A 138 -0.16 23.78 -13.39
C PHE A 138 -1.66 23.80 -13.67
N GLN A 139 -2.05 23.19 -14.78
CA GLN A 139 -3.44 22.95 -15.13
C GLN A 139 -3.66 21.46 -15.33
N VAL A 140 -4.68 20.88 -14.70
CA VAL A 140 -5.14 19.52 -15.03
C VAL A 140 -5.90 19.59 -16.36
N LEU A 141 -5.38 18.93 -17.39
CA LEU A 141 -5.99 18.89 -18.71
C LEU A 141 -6.97 17.73 -18.83
N GLN A 142 -6.60 16.56 -18.30
CA GLN A 142 -7.38 15.34 -18.45
C GLN A 142 -7.09 14.36 -17.31
N ILE A 143 -8.14 13.68 -16.84
CA ILE A 143 -8.01 12.50 -15.97
C ILE A 143 -8.69 11.32 -16.68
N SER A 144 -7.87 10.35 -17.09
CA SER A 144 -8.35 9.14 -17.73
C SER A 144 -8.67 8.11 -16.66
N TRP A 145 -9.90 7.62 -16.60
CA TRP A 145 -10.34 6.66 -15.58
C TRP A 145 -10.43 5.23 -16.12
N SER A 146 -10.05 4.26 -15.30
CA SER A 146 -10.34 2.86 -15.58
C SER A 146 -11.86 2.62 -15.56
N LYS A 147 -12.34 1.79 -16.50
CA LYS A 147 -13.72 1.29 -16.50
C LYS A 147 -13.98 0.30 -15.35
N ASN A 148 -12.93 -0.30 -14.78
CA ASN A 148 -13.06 -1.25 -13.68
C ASN A 148 -13.24 -0.50 -12.35
N ILE A 149 -14.48 -0.40 -11.90
CA ILE A 149 -14.86 0.19 -10.61
C ILE A 149 -14.85 -0.90 -9.54
N ARG A 150 -14.07 -0.70 -8.48
CA ARG A 150 -13.95 -1.68 -7.38
C ARG A 150 -14.98 -1.38 -6.30
N LYS A 151 -15.92 -2.27 -6.07
CA LYS A 151 -16.85 -2.18 -4.92
C LYS A 151 -16.28 -2.93 -3.73
N ARG A 152 -16.26 -2.30 -2.56
CA ARG A 152 -15.55 -2.75 -1.36
C ARG A 152 -16.35 -2.37 -0.11
N ASN A 153 -17.23 -3.26 0.35
CA ASN A 153 -18.16 -2.97 1.45
C ASN A 153 -18.86 -1.60 1.22
N ALA A 154 -18.60 -0.62 2.08
CA ALA A 154 -19.21 0.71 2.00
C ALA A 154 -18.49 1.69 1.05
N LEU A 155 -17.38 1.28 0.42
CA LEU A 155 -16.56 2.12 -0.45
C LEU A 155 -16.67 1.72 -1.93
N THR A 156 -16.62 2.72 -2.80
CA THR A 156 -16.36 2.54 -4.23
C THR A 156 -14.97 3.07 -4.57
N GLY A 157 -14.11 2.25 -5.16
CA GLY A 157 -12.78 2.62 -5.62
C GLY A 157 -12.75 2.91 -7.12
N TYR A 158 -12.25 4.10 -7.47
CA TYR A 158 -11.98 4.53 -8.85
C TYR A 158 -10.48 4.60 -9.06
N LYS A 159 -9.99 3.93 -10.10
CA LYS A 159 -8.57 3.94 -10.47
C LYS A 159 -8.33 4.91 -11.64
N PRO A 160 -7.53 5.97 -11.48
CA PRO A 160 -6.99 6.71 -12.62
C PRO A 160 -6.06 5.78 -13.42
N TYR A 161 -6.13 5.87 -14.74
CA TYR A 161 -5.09 5.35 -15.62
C TYR A 161 -3.93 6.34 -15.71
N SER A 162 -4.27 7.63 -15.87
CA SER A 162 -3.33 8.72 -16.11
C SER A 162 -3.98 10.06 -15.77
N VAL A 163 -3.17 10.98 -15.23
CA VAL A 163 -3.53 12.39 -15.04
C VAL A 163 -2.58 13.24 -15.89
N VAL A 164 -3.12 13.90 -16.91
CA VAL A 164 -2.33 14.78 -17.78
C VAL A 164 -2.42 16.21 -17.26
N VAL A 165 -1.27 16.81 -16.97
CA VAL A 165 -1.13 18.19 -16.51
C VAL A 165 -0.33 19.02 -17.51
N LEU A 166 -0.64 20.31 -17.60
CA LEU A 166 0.16 21.31 -18.28
C LEU A 166 1.00 22.05 -17.24
N VAL A 167 2.32 22.00 -17.38
CA VAL A 167 3.29 22.68 -16.51
C VAL A 167 4.37 23.29 -17.39
N ASP A 168 4.68 24.57 -17.22
CA ASP A 168 5.70 25.28 -18.01
C ASP A 168 5.49 25.13 -19.54
N GLY A 169 4.23 25.14 -20.00
CA GLY A 169 3.87 24.95 -21.41
C GLY A 169 4.05 23.52 -21.94
N GLN A 170 4.46 22.56 -21.11
CA GLN A 170 4.63 21.15 -21.48
C GLN A 170 3.55 20.27 -20.86
N LYS A 171 3.08 19.28 -21.62
CA LYS A 171 2.23 18.21 -21.09
C LYS A 171 3.08 17.20 -20.33
N ARG A 172 2.68 16.87 -19.12
CA ARG A 172 3.28 15.85 -18.26
C ARG A 172 2.21 14.91 -17.75
N GLU A 173 2.58 13.68 -17.49
CA GLU A 173 1.69 12.62 -17.04
C GLU A 173 2.03 12.24 -15.60
N ILE A 174 0.99 12.01 -14.80
CA ILE A 174 1.06 11.59 -13.41
C ILE A 174 0.26 10.29 -13.28
N ASP A 175 0.96 9.19 -12.97
CA ASP A 175 0.39 7.85 -12.87
C ASP A 175 0.37 7.35 -11.41
N GLU A 176 0.93 8.13 -10.49
CA GLU A 176 1.15 7.74 -9.09
C GLU A 176 -0.14 7.73 -8.27
N ILE A 177 -1.19 8.41 -8.73
CA ILE A 177 -2.52 8.35 -8.10
C ILE A 177 -3.19 7.04 -8.49
N LYS A 178 -3.17 6.05 -7.60
CA LYS A 178 -3.67 4.70 -7.91
C LYS A 178 -5.14 4.50 -7.56
N GLN A 179 -5.69 5.28 -6.64
CA GLN A 179 -7.11 5.17 -6.29
C GLN A 179 -7.69 6.45 -5.67
N VAL A 180 -8.92 6.76 -6.06
CA VAL A 180 -9.85 7.65 -5.35
C VAL A 180 -10.97 6.79 -4.77
N SER A 181 -11.23 6.96 -3.48
CA SER A 181 -12.35 6.31 -2.81
C SER A 181 -13.56 7.22 -2.78
N GLU A 182 -14.73 6.63 -2.95
CA GLU A 182 -16.04 7.25 -2.80
C GLU A 182 -16.84 6.58 -1.69
N HIS A 183 -17.55 7.40 -0.94
CA HIS A 183 -18.54 6.96 0.02
C HIS A 183 -19.67 8.01 0.06
N GLN A 184 -20.90 7.61 -0.26
CA GLN A 184 -22.09 8.48 -0.22
C GLN A 184 -21.89 9.80 -0.99
N GLY A 185 -21.30 9.73 -2.17
CA GLY A 185 -21.03 10.91 -3.02
C GLY A 185 -19.90 11.81 -2.55
N LYS A 186 -19.11 11.39 -1.55
CA LYS A 186 -17.88 12.06 -1.10
C LYS A 186 -16.66 11.34 -1.64
N PHE A 187 -15.78 12.08 -2.31
CA PHE A 187 -14.60 11.54 -3.00
C PHE A 187 -13.31 12.02 -2.36
N LYS A 188 -12.32 11.14 -2.19
CA LYS A 188 -11.01 11.52 -1.65
C LYS A 188 -9.92 10.59 -2.15
N VAL A 189 -8.71 11.11 -2.41
CA VAL A 189 -7.58 10.28 -2.83
C VAL A 189 -7.26 9.30 -1.70
N SER A 190 -7.13 8.01 -2.02
CA SER A 190 -6.90 6.98 -1.00
C SER A 190 -5.58 6.23 -1.17
N VAL A 191 -5.08 6.10 -2.40
CA VAL A 191 -3.84 5.36 -2.67
C VAL A 191 -2.94 6.15 -3.61
N ILE A 192 -1.72 6.41 -3.16
CA ILE A 192 -0.58 6.89 -3.94
C ILE A 192 0.52 5.84 -3.88
N ALA A 193 1.16 5.57 -5.02
CA ALA A 193 2.29 4.65 -5.12
C ALA A 193 3.10 4.95 -6.39
N PRO A 194 4.37 4.52 -6.49
CA PRO A 194 5.18 4.70 -7.69
C PRO A 194 4.67 3.96 -8.94
#